data_AF-A0A259KN69-F1
#
_entry.id   AF-A0A259KN69-F1
#
_cell.length_a   1.000
_cell.length_b   1.000
_cell.length_c   1.000
_cell.angle_alpha   90.00
_cell.angle_beta   90.00
_cell.angle_gamma   90.00
#
_symmetry.space_group_name_H-M   'P 1'
#
loop_
_entity.id
_entity.type
_entity.pdbx_description
1 polymer ?
#
loop_
_entity_poly.entity_id
_entity_poly.type
_entity_poly.pdbx_seq_one_letter_code
_entity_poly.pdbx_strand_id
1 'polypeptide(L)'
;MRVGTMEQAHLFKYLYDMSLDEIASFIDYDETIEASLYKLDMAARTRHIIEAVQLEDMWQSLDEKSQTFDIYISMRLSPMTLASCFHLNHDMNGLEWRFVFPRYDDLPKNSRPKCFGEYLALNKSVQIMDIENYDIDIACEFLDKAYDFSHHKNKPIVPRQQGGFTQ
;
A
#
# COMPACT_ATOMS: atom_id res chain seq x y z
N MET A 1 27.76 -2.01 10.40
CA MET A 1 27.43 -3.01 9.35
C MET A 1 25.97 -2.81 9.00
N ARG A 2 25.63 -2.66 7.71
CA ARG A 2 24.24 -2.44 7.25
C ARG A 2 23.49 -3.77 7.27
N VAL A 3 22.80 -4.05 8.37
CA VAL A 3 21.68 -5.00 8.45
C VAL A 3 20.44 -4.15 8.18
N GLY A 4 20.10 -3.94 6.90
CA GLY A 4 19.11 -2.91 6.54
C GLY A 4 18.52 -3.05 5.13
N THR A 5 18.50 -4.26 4.56
CA THR A 5 18.01 -4.46 3.19
C THR A 5 16.98 -5.57 3.03
N MET A 6 16.95 -6.58 3.92
CA MET A 6 16.00 -7.70 3.83
C MET A 6 14.78 -7.51 4.75
N GLU A 7 15.01 -7.13 6.02
CA GLU A 7 13.94 -6.88 6.99
C GLU A 7 13.05 -5.73 6.54
N GLN A 8 13.63 -4.63 6.07
CA GLN A 8 12.87 -3.52 5.49
C GLN A 8 12.01 -4.00 4.32
N ALA A 9 12.54 -4.86 3.44
CA ALA A 9 11.78 -5.41 2.33
C ALA A 9 10.57 -6.26 2.78
N HIS A 10 10.67 -6.94 3.93
CA HIS A 10 9.54 -7.65 4.53
C HIS A 10 8.48 -6.69 5.04
N LEU A 11 8.86 -5.63 5.76
CA LEU A 11 7.91 -4.62 6.23
C LEU A 11 7.21 -3.91 5.06
N PHE A 12 7.95 -3.54 4.01
CA PHE A 12 7.36 -3.01 2.78
C PHE A 12 6.35 -3.98 2.17
N LYS A 13 6.68 -5.27 2.13
CA LYS A 13 5.78 -6.30 1.59
C LYS A 13 4.51 -6.42 2.42
N TYR A 14 4.60 -6.45 3.75
CA TYR A 14 3.41 -6.51 4.60
C TYR A 14 2.49 -5.32 4.39
N LEU A 15 3.03 -4.11 4.38
CA LEU A 15 2.22 -2.90 4.19
C LEU A 15 1.65 -2.82 2.78
N TYR A 16 2.38 -3.28 1.76
CA TYR A 16 1.87 -3.38 0.39
C TYR A 16 0.72 -4.39 0.30
N ASP A 17 0.91 -5.61 0.79
CA ASP A 17 -0.07 -6.69 0.72
C ASP A 17 -1.36 -6.31 1.47
N MET A 18 -1.23 -5.72 2.68
CA MET A 18 -2.36 -5.23 3.47
C MET A 18 -3.09 -4.09 2.75
N SER A 19 -2.36 -3.07 2.26
CA SER A 19 -2.99 -1.93 1.56
C SER A 19 -3.74 -2.39 0.30
N LEU A 20 -3.17 -3.35 -0.42
CA LEU A 20 -3.77 -3.90 -1.62
C LEU A 20 -5.08 -4.64 -1.31
N ASP A 21 -5.07 -5.50 -0.30
CA ASP A 21 -6.25 -6.26 0.11
C ASP A 21 -7.36 -5.37 0.63
N GLU A 22 -7.03 -4.39 1.47
CA GLU A 22 -8.04 -3.51 2.05
C GLU A 22 -8.66 -2.55 1.04
N ILE A 23 -7.89 -2.05 0.08
CA ILE A 23 -8.46 -1.25 -1.00
C ILE A 23 -9.33 -2.14 -1.92
N ALA A 24 -8.89 -3.37 -2.19
CA ALA A 24 -9.63 -4.31 -3.04
C ALA A 24 -10.91 -4.84 -2.39
N SER A 25 -10.97 -4.91 -1.05
CA SER A 25 -12.19 -5.25 -0.30
C SER A 25 -13.16 -4.08 -0.22
N PHE A 26 -12.64 -2.84 -0.19
CA PHE A 26 -13.43 -1.62 -0.09
C PHE A 26 -14.06 -1.17 -1.43
N ILE A 27 -13.42 -1.51 -2.56
CA ILE A 27 -13.84 -1.06 -3.91
C ILE A 27 -13.87 -2.24 -4.86
N ASP A 28 -15.03 -2.42 -5.51
CA ASP A 28 -15.25 -3.52 -6.44
C ASP A 28 -14.26 -3.48 -7.62
N TYR A 29 -13.78 -4.65 -8.03
CA TYR A 29 -12.82 -4.80 -9.13
C TYR A 29 -13.28 -4.09 -10.42
N ASP A 30 -14.55 -4.24 -10.76
CA ASP A 30 -15.17 -3.72 -11.99
C ASP A 30 -15.63 -2.25 -11.87
N GLU A 31 -15.47 -1.60 -10.71
CA GLU A 31 -15.86 -0.20 -10.52
C GLU A 31 -15.05 0.72 -11.45
N THR A 32 -15.67 1.82 -11.89
CA THR A 32 -14.97 2.79 -12.74
C THR A 32 -13.87 3.49 -11.95
N ILE A 33 -12.77 3.81 -12.62
CA ILE A 33 -11.61 4.44 -11.98
C ILE A 33 -11.98 5.80 -11.39
N GLU A 34 -12.81 6.58 -12.08
CA GLU A 34 -13.29 7.88 -11.61
C GLU A 34 -14.10 7.77 -10.31
N ALA A 35 -15.08 6.86 -10.26
CA ALA A 35 -15.90 6.64 -9.07
C ALA A 35 -15.04 6.15 -7.89
N SER A 36 -14.10 5.24 -8.17
CA SER A 36 -13.19 4.67 -7.19
C SER A 36 -12.24 5.71 -6.59
N LEU A 37 -11.63 6.56 -7.44
CA LEU A 37 -10.77 7.65 -6.98
C LEU A 37 -11.55 8.68 -6.15
N TYR A 38 -12.79 8.99 -6.54
CA TYR A 38 -13.66 9.84 -5.74
C TYR A 38 -14.00 9.23 -4.38
N LYS A 39 -14.32 7.92 -4.35
CA LYS A 39 -14.59 7.18 -3.11
C LYS A 39 -13.38 7.19 -2.18
N LEU A 40 -12.17 6.98 -2.71
CA LEU A 40 -10.92 7.07 -1.94
C LEU A 40 -10.67 8.48 -1.39
N ASP A 41 -10.87 9.53 -2.20
CA ASP A 41 -10.71 10.92 -1.74
C ASP A 41 -11.70 11.25 -0.61
N MET A 42 -12.96 10.83 -0.73
CA MET A 42 -13.96 11.00 0.35
C MET A 42 -13.61 10.20 1.61
N ALA A 43 -13.15 8.95 1.44
CA ALA A 43 -12.74 8.09 2.52
C ALA A 43 -11.52 8.67 3.27
N ALA A 44 -10.54 9.20 2.56
CA ALA A 44 -9.37 9.86 3.16
C ALA A 44 -9.76 11.13 3.94
N ARG A 45 -10.58 12.02 3.34
CA ARG A 45 -11.07 13.25 4.01
C ARG A 45 -11.82 13.00 5.31
N THR A 46 -12.48 11.85 5.42
CA THR A 46 -13.27 11.47 6.60
C THR A 46 -12.52 10.58 7.56
N ARG A 47 -11.24 10.31 7.29
CA ARG A 47 -10.42 9.31 7.98
C ARG A 47 -11.10 7.96 8.12
N HIS A 48 -11.70 7.50 7.02
CA HIS A 48 -12.45 6.27 7.01
C HIS A 48 -11.55 5.07 7.31
N ILE A 49 -12.08 4.15 8.11
CA ILE A 49 -11.42 2.89 8.44
C ILE A 49 -11.92 1.84 7.46
N ILE A 50 -10.99 1.19 6.77
CA ILE A 50 -11.24 0.02 5.92
C ILE A 50 -10.56 -1.18 6.59
N GLU A 51 -11.35 -1.91 7.38
CA GLU A 51 -10.93 -3.03 8.24
C GLU A 51 -9.62 -2.76 9.01
N ALA A 52 -8.50 -3.27 8.51
CA ALA A 52 -7.22 -3.25 9.19
C ALA A 52 -6.51 -1.89 9.13
N VAL A 53 -6.91 -0.99 8.23
CA VAL A 53 -6.24 0.28 7.98
C VAL A 53 -7.19 1.48 8.09
N GLN A 54 -6.65 2.61 8.49
CA GLN A 54 -7.32 3.90 8.45
C GLN A 54 -6.67 4.75 7.35
N LEU A 55 -7.49 5.32 6.46
CA LEU A 55 -7.02 6.29 5.49
C LEU A 55 -6.83 7.64 6.20
N GLU A 56 -5.72 8.34 5.99
CA GLU A 56 -5.44 9.62 6.65
C GLU A 56 -5.59 10.82 5.73
N ASP A 57 -5.07 10.72 4.50
CA ASP A 57 -5.11 11.79 3.51
C ASP A 57 -4.89 11.24 2.10
N MET A 58 -5.32 12.00 1.10
CA MET A 58 -5.08 11.72 -0.31
C MET A 58 -4.70 12.99 -1.05
N TRP A 59 -3.56 12.97 -1.75
CA TRP A 59 -3.08 14.13 -2.51
C TRP A 59 -2.36 13.71 -3.79
N GLN A 60 -2.05 14.69 -4.62
CA GLN A 60 -1.27 14.49 -5.85
C GLN A 60 0.01 15.31 -5.79
N SER A 61 1.11 14.74 -6.28
CA SER A 61 2.38 15.46 -6.43
C SER A 61 3.01 15.16 -7.77
N LEU A 62 3.67 16.16 -8.36
CA LEU A 62 4.45 15.99 -9.58
C LEU A 62 5.75 15.24 -9.25
N ASP A 63 6.01 14.14 -9.96
CA ASP A 63 7.34 13.54 -10.00
C ASP A 63 8.19 14.28 -11.03
N GLU A 64 9.19 15.02 -10.56
CA GLU A 64 10.09 15.82 -11.40
C GLU A 64 10.87 14.97 -12.41
N LYS A 65 11.10 13.68 -12.14
CA LYS A 65 11.86 12.81 -13.04
C LYS A 65 11.02 12.34 -14.21
N SER A 66 9.81 11.85 -13.94
CA SER A 66 8.90 11.37 -14.98
C SER A 66 8.05 12.47 -15.61
N GLN A 67 7.98 13.66 -15.00
CA GLN A 67 7.08 14.74 -15.37
C GLN A 67 5.61 14.30 -15.39
N THR A 68 5.25 13.36 -14.50
CA THR A 68 3.88 12.86 -14.31
C THR A 68 3.44 13.05 -12.87
N PHE A 69 2.14 13.12 -12.63
CA PHE A 69 1.60 13.18 -11.28
C PHE A 69 1.43 11.78 -10.69
N ASP A 70 1.77 11.68 -9.41
CA ASP A 70 1.45 10.53 -8.57
C ASP A 70 0.37 10.90 -7.57
N ILE A 71 -0.52 9.93 -7.33
CA ILE A 71 -1.54 9.97 -6.30
C ILE A 71 -1.00 9.23 -5.08
N TYR A 72 -1.04 9.89 -3.93
CA TYR A 72 -0.61 9.36 -2.65
C TYR A 72 -1.83 9.17 -1.77
N ILE A 73 -1.90 8.01 -1.10
CA ILE A 73 -2.86 7.75 -0.04
C ILE A 73 -2.06 7.47 1.23
N SER A 74 -2.16 8.34 2.22
CA SER A 74 -1.57 8.09 3.55
C SER A 74 -2.47 7.16 4.35
N MET A 75 -1.86 6.22 5.05
CA MET A 75 -2.52 5.15 5.79
C MET A 75 -1.84 4.93 7.13
N ARG A 76 -2.64 4.49 8.09
CA ARG A 76 -2.20 4.00 9.40
C ARG A 76 -2.93 2.71 9.73
N LEU A 77 -2.44 1.98 10.73
CA LEU A 77 -3.19 0.86 11.30
C LEU A 77 -4.50 1.38 11.91
N SER A 78 -5.60 0.66 11.69
CA SER A 78 -6.86 1.02 12.33
C SER A 78 -6.78 0.83 13.85
N PRO A 79 -7.60 1.54 14.63
CA PRO A 79 -7.67 1.32 16.08
C PRO A 79 -7.94 -0.14 16.47
N MET A 80 -8.64 -0.90 15.62
CA MET A 80 -8.96 -2.31 15.87
C MET A 80 -7.76 -3.22 15.65
N THR A 81 -6.97 -2.96 14.61
CA THR A 81 -5.68 -3.64 14.39
C THR A 81 -4.69 -3.34 15.51
N LEU A 82 -4.65 -2.10 16.00
CA LEU A 82 -3.80 -1.74 17.14
C LEU A 82 -4.24 -2.46 18.42
N ALA A 83 -5.55 -2.57 18.66
CA ALA A 83 -6.09 -3.22 19.85
C ALA A 83 -5.90 -4.76 19.86
N SER A 84 -5.93 -5.42 18.70
CA SER A 84 -5.81 -6.89 18.62
C SER A 84 -4.47 -7.42 19.16
N CYS A 85 -3.43 -6.60 19.05
CA CYS A 85 -2.07 -6.92 19.49
C CYS A 85 -1.61 -6.13 20.72
N PHE A 86 -2.54 -5.59 21.51
CA PHE A 86 -2.21 -4.82 22.72
C PHE A 86 -1.28 -5.57 23.70
N HIS A 87 -1.39 -6.90 23.76
CA HIS A 87 -0.57 -7.77 24.59
C HIS A 87 0.92 -7.79 24.22
N LEU A 88 1.29 -7.34 23.01
CA LEU A 88 2.69 -7.24 22.59
C LEU A 88 3.41 -6.03 23.22
N ASN A 89 2.66 -5.07 23.76
CA ASN A 89 3.21 -3.87 24.41
C ASN A 89 4.16 -3.06 23.49
N HIS A 90 3.93 -3.17 22.17
CA HIS A 90 4.64 -2.43 21.12
C HIS A 90 3.74 -1.28 20.66
N ASP A 91 4.21 -0.04 20.74
CA ASP A 91 3.46 1.11 20.23
C ASP A 91 3.64 1.24 18.72
N MET A 92 2.66 0.73 17.99
CA MET A 92 2.59 0.79 16.53
C MET A 92 1.66 1.91 16.03
N ASN A 93 1.12 2.74 16.92
CA ASN A 93 0.21 3.82 16.52
C ASN A 93 0.91 4.80 15.58
N GLY A 94 2.21 5.03 15.77
CA GLY A 94 3.02 5.90 14.92
C GLY A 94 3.17 5.42 13.48
N LEU A 95 3.01 4.12 13.20
CA LEU A 95 3.30 3.54 11.89
C LEU A 95 2.39 4.14 10.81
N GLU A 96 2.99 4.99 9.98
CA GLU A 96 2.36 5.64 8.83
C GLU A 96 3.08 5.21 7.55
N TRP A 97 2.31 4.91 6.52
CA TRP A 97 2.84 4.65 5.20
C TRP A 97 1.96 5.26 4.11
N ARG A 98 2.52 5.37 2.91
CA ARG A 98 1.86 5.92 1.74
C ARG A 98 1.77 4.87 0.65
N PHE A 99 0.58 4.66 0.13
CA PHE A 99 0.33 3.81 -1.03
C PHE A 99 0.23 4.70 -2.28
N VAL A 100 1.10 4.47 -3.27
CA VAL A 100 1.33 5.41 -4.38
C VAL A 100 0.87 4.84 -5.72
N PHE A 101 0.06 5.61 -6.46
CA PHE A 101 -0.44 5.27 -7.80
C PHE A 101 -0.01 6.31 -8.84
N PRO A 102 0.13 5.92 -10.11
CA PRO A 102 0.21 6.90 -11.20
C PRO A 102 -1.13 7.61 -11.37
N ARG A 103 -1.12 8.92 -11.65
CA ARG A 103 -2.36 9.59 -12.07
C ARG A 103 -2.89 8.96 -13.37
N TYR A 104 -4.16 8.56 -13.36
CA TYR A 104 -4.80 7.88 -14.50
C TYR A 104 -4.69 8.65 -15.83
N ASP A 105 -4.87 9.97 -15.79
CA ASP A 105 -4.80 10.82 -17.01
C ASP A 105 -3.42 10.82 -17.66
N ASP A 106 -2.36 10.61 -16.87
CA ASP A 106 -0.97 10.62 -17.34
C ASP A 106 -0.55 9.26 -17.90
N LEU A 107 -1.39 8.23 -17.77
CA LEU A 107 -1.13 6.91 -18.34
C LEU A 107 -1.23 6.91 -19.87
N PRO A 108 -0.31 6.22 -20.59
CA PRO A 108 -0.39 6.03 -22.03
C PRO A 108 -1.72 5.43 -22.45
N LYS A 109 -2.38 5.99 -23.47
CA LYS A 109 -3.75 5.60 -23.88
C LYS A 109 -3.92 4.10 -24.17
N ASN A 110 -2.87 3.46 -24.68
CA ASN A 110 -2.87 2.03 -25.04
C ASN A 110 -2.63 1.10 -23.85
N SER A 111 -2.23 1.63 -22.69
CA SER A 111 -1.98 0.86 -21.47
C SER A 111 -2.90 1.28 -20.32
N ARG A 112 -3.98 2.02 -20.62
CA ARG A 112 -4.93 2.45 -19.59
C ARG A 112 -5.74 1.25 -19.09
N PRO A 113 -5.82 1.06 -17.76
CA PRO A 113 -6.68 0.04 -17.18
C PRO A 113 -8.14 0.34 -17.47
N LYS A 114 -8.94 -0.70 -17.60
CA LYS A 114 -10.36 -0.62 -17.95
C LYS A 114 -11.26 -0.48 -16.72
N CYS A 115 -10.79 -0.98 -15.59
CA CYS A 115 -11.50 -0.96 -14.32
C CYS A 115 -10.53 -0.63 -13.17
N PHE A 116 -11.10 -0.40 -11.99
CA PHE A 116 -10.31 -0.05 -10.82
C PHE A 116 -9.38 -1.18 -10.38
N GLY A 117 -9.79 -2.44 -10.48
CA GLY A 117 -8.93 -3.57 -10.12
C GLY A 117 -7.65 -3.67 -10.97
N GLU A 118 -7.75 -3.43 -12.27
CA GLU A 118 -6.56 -3.33 -13.15
C GLU A 118 -5.70 -2.11 -12.79
N TYR A 119 -6.33 -0.99 -12.42
CA TYR A 119 -5.64 0.24 -12.01
C TYR A 119 -4.90 0.09 -10.67
N LEU A 120 -5.52 -0.60 -9.71
CA LEU A 120 -4.95 -0.90 -8.39
C LEU A 120 -3.65 -1.71 -8.52
N ALA A 121 -3.58 -2.61 -9.50
CA ALA A 121 -2.37 -3.39 -9.82
C ALA A 121 -1.22 -2.53 -10.39
N LEU A 122 -1.48 -1.28 -10.80
CA LEU A 122 -0.45 -0.33 -11.25
C LEU A 122 0.23 0.42 -10.10
N ASN A 123 0.04 -0.01 -8.84
CA ASN A 123 0.75 0.56 -7.70
C ASN A 123 2.26 0.72 -8.02
N LYS A 124 2.79 1.92 -7.76
CA LYS A 124 4.19 2.26 -7.98
C LYS A 124 5.06 1.84 -6.81
N SER A 125 4.62 2.16 -5.58
CA SER A 125 5.41 1.92 -4.38
C SER A 125 4.58 2.03 -3.10
N VAL A 126 5.18 1.53 -2.02
CA VAL A 126 4.84 1.87 -0.63
C VAL A 126 5.99 2.69 -0.06
N GLN A 127 5.67 3.79 0.63
CA GLN A 127 6.64 4.64 1.32
C GLN A 127 6.34 4.62 2.81
N ILE A 128 7.28 4.18 3.64
CA ILE A 128 7.11 4.14 5.10
C ILE A 128 7.67 5.46 5.65
N MET A 129 6.86 6.17 6.43
CA MET A 129 7.26 7.45 7.02
C MET A 129 8.13 7.21 8.25
N ASP A 130 9.24 7.96 8.34
CA ASP A 130 10.20 7.90 9.44
C ASP A 130 10.63 6.47 9.79
N ILE A 131 10.91 5.65 8.75
CA ILE A 131 11.26 4.22 8.88
C ILE A 131 12.40 3.97 9.87
N GLU A 132 13.31 4.92 10.01
CA GLU A 132 14.44 4.89 10.95
C GLU A 132 14.02 4.87 12.43
N ASN A 133 12.77 5.24 12.74
CA ASN A 133 12.24 5.24 14.10
C ASN A 133 11.61 3.89 14.50
N TYR A 134 11.55 2.92 13.59
CA TYR A 134 10.95 1.62 13.85
C TYR A 134 12.00 0.53 13.99
N ASP A 135 11.80 -0.31 15.01
CA ASP A 135 12.39 -1.63 15.03
C ASP A 135 11.60 -2.51 14.04
N ILE A 136 12.27 -2.89 12.95
CA ILE A 136 11.62 -3.57 11.83
C ILE A 136 11.18 -4.99 12.21
N ASP A 137 11.92 -5.68 13.06
CA ASP A 137 11.58 -7.03 13.49
C ASP A 137 10.32 -7.01 14.37
N ILE A 138 10.28 -6.05 15.31
CA ILE A 138 9.12 -5.77 16.15
C ILE A 138 7.89 -5.41 15.31
N ALA A 139 8.07 -4.54 14.30
CA ALA A 139 7.00 -4.14 13.40
C ALA A 139 6.47 -5.33 12.59
N CYS A 140 7.37 -6.17 12.04
CA CYS A 140 6.98 -7.37 11.30
C CYS A 140 6.26 -8.38 12.19
N GLU A 141 6.77 -8.65 13.40
CA GLU A 141 6.13 -9.56 14.36
C GLU A 141 4.72 -9.07 14.73
N PHE A 142 4.58 -7.76 14.93
CA PHE A 142 3.28 -7.16 15.20
C PHE A 142 2.31 -7.43 14.04
N LEU A 143 2.71 -7.13 12.79
CA LEU A 143 1.85 -7.29 11.62
C LEU A 143 1.47 -8.75 11.38
N ASP A 144 2.40 -9.70 11.55
CA ASP A 144 2.13 -11.13 11.43
C ASP A 144 1.07 -11.65 12.42
N LYS A 145 0.92 -10.98 13.57
CA LYS A 145 -0.10 -11.30 14.57
C LYS A 145 -1.39 -10.52 14.36
N ALA A 146 -1.29 -9.29 13.84
CA ALA A 146 -2.40 -8.38 13.70
C ALA A 146 -3.21 -8.62 12.42
N TYR A 147 -2.64 -9.27 11.41
CA TYR A 147 -3.23 -9.42 10.08
C TYR A 147 -2.99 -10.81 9.46
N ASP A 148 -4.00 -11.38 8.82
CA ASP A 148 -3.89 -12.67 8.14
C ASP A 148 -3.35 -12.52 6.71
N PHE A 149 -2.03 -12.68 6.55
CA PHE A 149 -1.36 -12.68 5.25
C PHE A 149 -1.42 -14.02 4.50
N SER A 150 -2.21 -15.00 4.95
CA SER A 150 -2.26 -16.35 4.34
C SER A 150 -2.61 -16.34 2.84
N HIS A 151 -3.42 -15.39 2.39
CA HIS A 151 -3.76 -15.19 0.98
C HIS A 151 -2.57 -14.76 0.10
N HIS A 152 -1.53 -14.15 0.68
CA HIS A 152 -0.31 -13.73 -0.02
C HIS A 152 0.86 -14.68 0.19
N LYS A 153 0.92 -15.38 1.34
CA LYS A 153 1.93 -16.41 1.63
C LYS A 153 1.80 -17.62 0.68
N ASN A 154 0.62 -17.83 0.09
CA ASN A 154 0.32 -18.95 -0.81
C ASN A 154 0.32 -18.62 -2.32
N LYS A 155 0.59 -17.38 -2.73
CA LYS A 155 0.71 -17.05 -4.16
C LYS A 155 2.07 -17.55 -4.67
N PRO A 156 2.15 -18.27 -5.80
CA PRO A 156 3.43 -18.60 -6.40
C PRO A 156 4.19 -17.31 -6.68
N ILE A 157 5.46 -17.26 -6.29
CA ILE A 157 6.36 -16.15 -6.61
C ILE A 157 6.45 -16.11 -8.14
N VAL A 158 5.67 -15.24 -8.78
CA VAL A 158 5.82 -14.98 -10.20
C VAL A 158 7.17 -14.26 -10.34
N PRO A 159 8.15 -14.81 -11.07
CA PRO A 159 9.39 -14.09 -11.30
C PRO A 159 9.04 -12.81 -12.03
N ARG A 160 9.39 -11.64 -11.46
CA ARG A 160 9.48 -10.41 -12.24
C ARG A 160 10.38 -10.73 -13.43
N GLN A 161 9.83 -10.70 -14.65
CA GLN A 161 10.62 -10.90 -15.86
C GLN A 161 11.75 -9.87 -15.85
N GLN A 162 12.96 -10.30 -15.50
CA GLN A 162 14.16 -9.60 -15.89
C GLN A 162 14.20 -9.69 -17.41
N GLY A 163 14.05 -8.54 -18.07
CA GLY A 163 14.09 -8.43 -19.52
C GLY A 163 15.41 -9.00 -20.05
N GLY A 164 15.34 -10.18 -20.63
CA GLY A 164 16.42 -10.74 -21.43
C GLY A 164 16.40 -10.09 -22.80
N PHE A 165 17.23 -9.07 -23.00
CA PHE A 165 17.68 -8.73 -24.35
C PHE A 165 18.62 -9.84 -24.81
N THR A 166 18.23 -10.55 -25.87
CA THR A 166 19.16 -11.33 -26.69
C THR A 166 19.22 -10.64 -28.06
N GLN A 167 20.45 -10.29 -28.43
CA GLN A 167 20.83 -9.91 -29.79
C GLN A 167 20.73 -11.11 -30.74
#